data_AF-A0A2H9ZRM8-F1
#
_entry.id   AF-A0A2H9ZRM8-F1
#
_cell.length_a   1.000
_cell.length_b   1.000
_cell.length_c   1.000
_cell.angle_alpha   90.00
_cell.angle_beta   90.00
_cell.angle_gamma   90.00
#
_symmetry.space_group_name_H-M   'P 1'
#
loop_
_entity.id
_entity.type
_entity.pdbx_description
1 polymer ?
#
loop_
_entity_poly.entity_id
_entity_poly.type
_entity_poly.pdbx_seq_one_letter_code
_entity_poly.pdbx_strand_id
1 'polypeptide(L)'
;MCGYTRKDRMRNEYIRKKVGVAPIEDKLRESRLRWFGHLNRRRIEDPVRKIELLNFVHVQRGKGIPKKTWQAPQTPQTPQTPQTPQTPQTLQTPQTPQTLQTA
;
A
#
# COMPACT_ATOMS: atom_id res chain seq x y z
N MET A 1 -3.81 -4.50 38.30
CA MET A 1 -4.72 -3.93 37.27
C MET A 1 -4.69 -2.41 37.35
N CYS A 2 -4.78 -1.67 36.23
CA CYS A 2 -4.69 -0.20 36.25
C CYS A 2 -6.01 0.51 36.62
N GLY A 3 -7.13 -0.22 36.70
CA GLY A 3 -8.43 0.31 37.14
C GLY A 3 -9.16 1.19 36.12
N TYR A 4 -8.68 1.28 34.88
CA TYR A 4 -9.33 2.04 33.81
C TYR A 4 -10.14 1.13 32.88
N THR A 5 -11.29 1.63 32.48
CA THR A 5 -12.23 1.01 31.56
C THR A 5 -12.27 1.77 30.23
N ARG A 6 -12.85 1.16 29.20
CA ARG A 6 -13.00 1.80 27.87
C ARG A 6 -13.86 3.07 27.93
N LYS A 7 -14.77 3.19 28.91
CA LYS A 7 -15.64 4.37 29.09
C LYS A 7 -14.85 5.60 29.53
N ASP A 8 -13.73 5.41 30.22
CA ASP A 8 -12.91 6.52 30.75
C ASP A 8 -12.15 7.25 29.64
N ARG A 9 -12.11 6.68 28.42
CA ARG A 9 -11.48 7.25 27.21
C ARG A 9 -10.06 7.78 27.48
N MET A 10 -9.36 7.15 28.42
CA MET A 10 -8.02 7.55 28.84
C MET A 10 -7.02 7.35 27.70
N ARG A 11 -6.12 8.32 27.54
CA ARG A 11 -5.06 8.25 26.54
C ARG A 11 -4.10 7.13 26.90
N ASN A 12 -3.69 6.33 25.91
CA ASN A 12 -2.90 5.12 26.12
C ASN A 12 -1.55 5.40 26.81
N GLU A 13 -0.96 6.58 26.56
CA GLU A 13 0.26 7.04 27.21
C GLU A 13 0.15 7.03 28.75
N TYR A 14 -0.98 7.49 29.28
CA TYR A 14 -1.21 7.55 30.72
C TYR A 14 -1.34 6.15 31.34
N ILE A 15 -2.03 5.24 30.64
CA ILE A 15 -2.16 3.84 31.05
C ILE A 15 -0.78 3.17 31.07
N ARG A 16 0.01 3.35 30.02
CA ARG A 16 1.38 2.83 29.93
C ARG A 16 2.26 3.35 31.05
N LYS A 17 2.21 4.66 31.35
CA LYS A 17 2.95 5.27 32.47
C LYS A 17 2.56 4.66 33.81
N LYS A 18 1.27 4.43 34.07
CA LYS A 18 0.79 3.81 35.31
C LYS A 18 1.21 2.35 35.45
N VAL A 19 1.24 1.60 34.34
CA VAL A 19 1.61 0.18 34.33
C VAL A 19 3.13 -0.03 34.22
N GLY A 20 3.90 1.04 33.95
CA GLY A 20 5.35 0.95 33.74
C GLY A 20 5.74 0.35 32.38
N VAL A 21 4.85 0.42 31.37
CA VAL A 21 5.14 -0.07 30.03
C VAL A 21 5.90 0.99 29.25
N ALA A 22 7.08 0.65 28.76
CA ALA A 22 7.89 1.54 27.93
C ALA A 22 7.16 1.90 26.61
N PRO A 23 7.40 3.10 26.06
CA PRO A 23 6.99 3.45 24.71
C PRO A 23 7.48 2.45 23.66
N ILE A 24 6.73 2.33 22.56
CA ILE A 24 7.07 1.38 21.49
C ILE A 24 8.34 1.83 20.76
N GLU A 25 8.53 3.14 20.64
CA GLU A 25 9.68 3.78 20.03
C GLU A 25 10.98 3.36 20.73
N ASP A 26 10.96 3.26 22.05
CA ASP A 26 12.13 2.85 22.85
C ASP A 26 12.45 1.38 22.62
N LYS A 27 11.43 0.51 22.54
CA LYS A 27 11.63 -0.92 22.23
C LYS A 27 12.13 -1.15 20.81
N LEU A 28 11.67 -0.35 19.86
CA LEU A 28 12.18 -0.36 18.49
C LEU A 28 13.64 0.10 18.43
N ARG A 29 13.99 1.18 19.14
CA ARG A 29 15.38 1.66 19.27
C ARG A 29 16.28 0.59 19.89
N GLU A 30 15.87 -0.01 21.00
CA GLU A 30 16.60 -1.08 21.68
C GLU A 30 16.83 -2.29 20.76
N SER A 31 15.79 -2.74 20.06
CA SER A 31 15.88 -3.88 19.13
C SER A 31 16.84 -3.60 17.99
N ARG A 32 16.79 -2.38 17.43
CA ARG A 32 17.70 -1.95 16.36
C ARG A 32 19.14 -1.88 16.82
N LEU A 33 19.40 -1.34 18.02
CA LEU A 33 20.74 -1.29 18.60
C LEU A 33 21.30 -2.67 18.93
N ARG A 34 20.47 -3.59 19.46
CA ARG A 34 20.87 -4.99 19.66
C ARG A 34 21.25 -5.66 18.34
N TRP A 35 20.48 -5.41 17.27
CA TRP A 35 20.80 -5.90 15.94
C TRP A 35 22.11 -5.33 15.40
N PHE A 36 22.36 -4.02 15.53
CA PHE A 36 23.64 -3.43 15.14
C PHE A 36 24.81 -3.95 15.98
N GLY A 37 24.60 -4.15 17.28
CA GLY A 37 25.59 -4.81 18.13
C GLY A 37 25.90 -6.25 17.72
N HIS A 38 24.95 -6.94 17.08
CA HIS A 38 25.17 -8.25 16.48
C HIS A 38 25.96 -8.16 15.17
N LEU A 39 25.59 -7.22 14.30
CA LEU A 39 26.34 -6.89 13.07
C LEU A 39 27.81 -6.58 13.37
N ASN A 40 28.09 -5.70 14.33
CA ASN A 40 29.46 -5.29 14.69
C ASN A 40 30.31 -6.44 15.26
N ARG A 41 29.67 -7.44 15.88
CA ARG A 41 30.35 -8.63 16.41
C ARG A 41 30.65 -9.70 15.36
N ARG A 42 30.00 -9.64 14.19
CA ARG A 42 30.28 -10.54 13.07
C ARG A 42 31.57 -10.15 12.36
N ARG A 43 32.20 -11.11 11.68
CA ARG A 43 33.37 -10.85 10.83
C ARG A 43 33.00 -9.99 9.62
N ILE A 44 33.96 -9.26 9.06
CA ILE A 44 33.72 -8.35 7.92
C ILE A 44 33.35 -9.14 6.66
N GLU A 45 33.82 -10.38 6.55
CA GLU A 45 33.55 -11.28 5.44
C GLU A 45 32.12 -11.85 5.47
N ASP A 46 31.44 -11.76 6.61
CA ASP A 46 30.07 -12.24 6.80
C ASP A 46 29.14 -11.41 5.90
N PRO A 47 28.33 -12.01 5.00
CA PRO A 47 27.58 -11.29 3.96
C PRO A 47 26.69 -10.18 4.51
N VAL A 48 26.18 -10.33 5.74
CA VAL A 48 25.33 -9.35 6.41
C VAL A 48 26.12 -8.09 6.80
N ARG A 49 27.40 -8.22 7.20
CA ARG A 49 28.27 -7.09 7.56
C ARG A 49 29.00 -6.52 6.35
N LYS A 50 29.32 -7.34 5.35
CA LYS A 50 29.97 -6.94 4.09
C LYS A 50 29.20 -5.81 3.38
N ILE A 51 27.88 -5.73 3.57
CA ILE A 51 27.02 -4.66 3.06
C ILE A 51 27.44 -3.27 3.57
N GLU A 52 27.96 -3.15 4.79
CA GLU A 52 28.44 -1.85 5.32
C GLU A 52 29.65 -1.32 4.54
N LEU A 53 30.45 -2.22 3.95
CA LEU A 53 31.64 -1.88 3.15
C LEU A 53 31.30 -1.68 1.66
N LEU A 54 30.11 -2.09 1.21
CA LEU A 54 29.70 -1.90 -0.16
C LEU A 54 29.41 -0.42 -0.43
N ASN A 55 30.20 0.18 -1.31
CA ASN A 55 29.97 1.52 -1.83
C ASN A 55 28.75 1.51 -2.77
N PHE A 56 27.55 1.65 -2.20
CA PHE A 56 26.26 1.63 -2.92
C PHE A 56 26.17 2.67 -4.06
N VAL A 57 27.01 3.70 -4.04
CA VAL A 57 27.14 4.70 -5.11
C VAL A 57 27.48 4.07 -6.46
N HIS A 58 28.22 2.95 -6.47
CA HIS A 58 28.62 2.25 -7.70
C HIS A 58 27.85 0.95 -7.94
N VAL A 59 26.94 0.57 -7.04
CA VAL A 59 26.12 -0.65 -7.18
C VAL A 59 24.90 -0.32 -8.02
N GLN A 60 25.01 -0.54 -9.34
CA GLN A 60 23.87 -0.46 -10.24
C GLN A 60 22.83 -1.49 -9.78
N ARG A 61 21.68 -1.01 -9.32
CA ARG A 61 20.59 -1.86 -8.84
C ARG A 61 20.06 -2.64 -10.05
N GLY A 62 20.28 -3.96 -10.06
CA GLY A 62 19.79 -4.83 -11.12
C GLY A 62 18.27 -4.72 -11.29
N LYS A 63 17.77 -5.03 -12.49
CA LYS A 63 16.33 -5.13 -12.74
C LYS A 63 15.74 -6.14 -11.75
N GLY A 64 14.71 -5.72 -11.01
CA GLY A 64 14.02 -6.58 -10.06
C GLY A 64 13.44 -7.81 -10.75
N ILE A 65 13.23 -8.88 -9.97
CA ILE A 65 12.62 -10.10 -10.49
C ILE A 65 11.20 -9.75 -11.00
N PRO A 66 10.84 -10.09 -12.24
CA PRO A 66 9.50 -9.83 -12.76
C PRO A 66 8.46 -10.60 -11.93
N LYS A 67 7.30 -9.95 -11.69
CA LYS A 67 6.21 -10.57 -10.94
C LYS A 67 5.74 -11.83 -11.65
N LYS A 68 5.54 -12.93 -10.92
CA LYS A 68 4.85 -14.11 -11.45
C LYS A 68 3.41 -13.71 -11.79
N THR A 69 3.08 -13.66 -13.08
CA THR A 69 1.72 -13.43 -13.57
C THR A 69 1.05 -14.77 -13.87
N TRP A 70 -0.23 -14.90 -13.51
CA TRP A 70 -1.04 -16.03 -13.95
C TRP A 70 -1.21 -15.94 -15.48
N GLN A 71 -1.01 -17.06 -16.19
CA GLN A 71 -1.38 -17.16 -17.60
C GLN A 71 -2.91 -17.06 -17.69
N ALA A 72 -3.42 -16.22 -18.60
CA ALA A 72 -4.84 -16.13 -18.84
C ALA A 72 -5.37 -17.49 -19.34
N PRO A 73 -6.55 -17.95 -18.87
CA PRO A 73 -7.25 -19.03 -19.54
C PRO A 73 -7.40 -18.64 -21.01
N GLN A 74 -7.04 -19.53 -21.94
CA GLN A 74 -7.37 -19.30 -23.35
C GLN A 74 -8.90 -19.23 -23.42
N THR A 75 -9.44 -18.05 -23.67
CA THR A 75 -10.86 -17.89 -23.96
C THR A 75 -11.12 -18.67 -25.24
N PRO A 76 -12.04 -19.65 -25.25
CA PRO A 76 -12.47 -20.26 -26.50
C PRO A 76 -12.95 -19.14 -27.42
N GLN A 77 -12.55 -19.19 -28.70
CA GLN A 77 -12.97 -18.23 -29.70
C GLN A 77 -14.50 -18.09 -29.64
N THR A 78 -14.96 -16.88 -29.34
CA THR A 78 -16.39 -16.56 -29.38
C THR A 78 -16.87 -16.70 -30.83
N PRO A 79 -17.92 -17.47 -31.12
CA PRO A 79 -18.48 -17.54 -32.47
C PRO A 79 -18.84 -16.13 -32.96
N GLN A 80 -18.46 -15.79 -34.18
CA GLN A 80 -18.76 -14.47 -34.73
C GLN A 80 -20.27 -14.26 -34.75
N THR A 81 -20.72 -13.17 -34.12
CA THR A 81 -22.12 -12.74 -34.18
C THR A 81 -22.40 -12.12 -35.55
N PRO A 82 -23.49 -12.46 -36.25
CA PRO A 82 -23.81 -11.87 -37.56
C PRO A 82 -23.97 -10.36 -37.46
N GLN A 83 -23.42 -9.61 -38.44
CA GLN A 83 -23.52 -8.16 -38.46
C GLN A 83 -24.99 -7.71 -38.56
N THR A 84 -25.41 -6.82 -37.66
CA THR A 84 -26.73 -6.18 -37.70
C THR A 84 -26.75 -5.08 -38.79
N PRO A 85 -27.83 -4.93 -39.58
CA PRO A 85 -27.91 -3.89 -40.62
C PRO A 85 -27.85 -2.48 -40.01
N GLN A 86 -27.16 -1.56 -40.68
CA GLN A 86 -26.98 -0.19 -40.20
C GLN A 86 -28.30 0.60 -40.17
N THR A 87 -28.54 1.30 -39.06
CA THR A 87 -29.68 2.22 -38.85
C THR A 87 -29.44 3.56 -39.56
N PRO A 88 -30.39 4.11 -40.34
CA PRO A 88 -30.26 5.44 -40.92
C PRO A 88 -30.30 6.56 -39.88
N GLN A 89 -29.62 7.67 -40.22
CA GLN A 89 -29.16 8.71 -39.31
C GLN A 89 -30.26 9.57 -38.66
N THR A 90 -29.99 9.97 -37.43
CA THR A 90 -30.78 10.87 -36.56
C THR A 90 -30.82 12.29 -37.13
N LEU A 91 -32.01 12.85 -37.38
CA LEU A 91 -32.20 14.25 -37.75
C LEU A 91 -32.88 15.02 -36.61
N GLN A 92 -32.06 15.80 -35.90
CA GLN A 92 -32.30 17.08 -35.22
C GLN A 92 -33.24 17.17 -33.98
N THR A 93 -32.66 17.65 -32.88
CA THR A 93 -33.27 18.35 -31.72
C THR A 93 -33.04 19.87 -31.89
N PRO A 94 -33.50 20.81 -31.03
CA PRO A 94 -34.61 20.87 -30.06
C PRO A 94 -35.49 22.15 -30.22
N GLN A 95 -36.71 22.20 -29.67
CA GLN A 95 -37.37 23.47 -29.31
C GLN A 95 -38.32 23.31 -28.10
N THR A 96 -38.10 24.10 -27.05
CA THR A 96 -38.98 24.47 -25.92
C THR A 96 -38.38 25.78 -25.39
N PRO A 97 -39.11 26.87 -25.04
CA PRO A 97 -40.37 26.94 -24.26
C PRO A 97 -41.42 27.88 -24.92
N GLN A 98 -42.63 28.09 -24.42
CA GLN A 98 -42.99 29.00 -23.33
C GLN A 98 -44.46 28.79 -22.89
N THR A 99 -44.73 28.81 -21.58
CA THR A 99 -46.08 28.99 -21.03
C THR A 99 -46.11 30.24 -20.15
N LEU A 100 -47.28 30.87 -20.18
CA LEU A 100 -47.57 32.28 -20.08
C LEU A 100 -47.50 32.91 -18.69
N GLN A 101 -47.47 34.23 -18.77
CA GLN A 101 -47.47 35.24 -17.73
C GLN A 101 -48.79 35.32 -16.95
N THR A 102 -48.63 35.91 -15.78
CA THR A 102 -49.56 36.39 -14.77
C THR A 102 -50.62 37.37 -15.30
N ALA A 103 -51.87 37.22 -14.85
CA ALA A 103 -52.79 38.30 -14.46
C ALA A 103 -53.94 37.71 -13.63
#